data_AF-A0AAD3CD46-F1
#
_entry.id   AF-A0AAD3CD46-F1
#
_cell.length_a   1.000
_cell.length_b   1.000
_cell.length_c   1.000
_cell.angle_alpha   90.00
_cell.angle_beta   90.00
_cell.angle_gamma   90.00
#
_symmetry.space_group_name_H-M   'P 1'
#
loop_
_entity.id
_entity.type
_entity.pdbx_description
1 polymer ?
#
loop_
_entity_poly.entity_id
_entity_poly.type
_entity_poly.pdbx_seq_one_letter_code
_entity_poly.pdbx_strand_id
1 'polypeptide(L)'
;MPKDNVYPFKGPMLGNDATCTAQAFALNFAHMSYIPCNAWLAIYYICVLVLKLKSSTISRYIEPFFYLISLVLSIVGSWIFQKYEYYNVDPLMPHCYTARYPFHCTWFPGGEECYDNGSFLYTEKGYSAMNWAILGYLYVVFGLLILCMLTIIVNTFLFERRNRLGSTSAADSSTPRNSDEPNNSDNSRVDARVSSSDLKFTRIVSFQATLYILAFFITWTPTTITLGSDSTEEGIGVYMREFLQGFEGFFILCIFLYHKVHNLRRSKNRSNMPLRDALKIVFLSREDRDDFFLENITMVQLEIDEIHQRREAADQAEMDLENEESVDSKPDTADLEKYEGISFASPEASFVVSSTGEDAISYDVSKFSGQSAKSGSQSSRNKDLEHKSHADESSC
;
A
#
# COMPACT_ATOMS: atom_id res chain seq x y z
N MET A 1 -2.03 -28.92 17.32
CA MET A 1 -1.45 -28.43 18.59
C MET A 1 -0.38 -29.41 19.05
N PRO A 2 0.71 -28.94 19.68
CA PRO A 2 1.75 -29.79 20.28
C PRO A 2 1.14 -30.80 21.24
N LYS A 3 1.68 -32.03 21.26
CA LYS A 3 1.27 -33.06 22.24
C LYS A 3 1.62 -32.71 23.68
N ASP A 4 2.65 -31.89 23.87
CA ASP A 4 3.24 -31.60 25.17
C ASP A 4 2.67 -30.32 25.82
N ASN A 5 1.45 -29.92 25.46
CA ASN A 5 0.83 -28.73 26.06
C ASN A 5 0.10 -29.06 27.37
N VAL A 6 -0.01 -28.06 28.25
CA VAL A 6 -0.64 -28.21 29.57
C VAL A 6 -2.18 -28.23 29.54
N TYR A 7 -2.82 -28.00 28.39
CA TYR A 7 -4.27 -27.84 28.32
C TYR A 7 -4.98 -29.15 27.91
N PRO A 8 -6.12 -29.46 28.53
CA PRO A 8 -6.86 -30.71 28.27
C PRO A 8 -7.73 -30.61 27.00
N PHE A 9 -7.13 -30.43 25.82
CA PHE A 9 -7.91 -30.39 24.57
C PHE A 9 -8.51 -31.77 24.24
N LYS A 10 -9.79 -31.79 23.87
CA LYS A 10 -10.47 -33.01 23.39
C LYS A 10 -10.17 -33.20 21.90
N GLY A 11 -9.25 -34.10 21.57
CA GLY A 11 -8.96 -34.48 20.18
C GLY A 11 -7.53 -34.96 19.97
N PRO A 12 -7.21 -35.53 18.79
CA PRO A 12 -5.85 -35.92 18.48
C PRO A 12 -4.96 -34.69 18.37
N MET A 13 -3.97 -34.58 19.27
CA MET A 13 -2.90 -33.59 19.16
C MET A 13 -1.89 -34.07 18.12
N LEU A 14 -2.01 -33.49 16.94
CA LEU A 14 -1.08 -33.72 15.83
C LEU A 14 -0.14 -32.50 15.77
N GLY A 15 1.11 -32.68 16.20
CA GLY A 15 2.13 -31.64 16.20
C GLY A 15 3.12 -31.74 17.36
N ASN A 16 4.21 -31.00 17.25
CA ASN A 16 5.19 -30.72 18.29
C ASN A 16 5.44 -29.19 18.38
N ASP A 17 6.30 -28.79 19.30
CA ASP A 17 6.68 -27.39 19.48
C ASP A 17 7.18 -26.75 18.17
N ALA A 18 8.13 -27.39 17.48
CA ALA A 18 8.65 -26.89 16.20
C ALA A 18 7.57 -26.61 15.15
N THR A 19 6.56 -27.48 15.02
CA THR A 19 5.43 -27.24 14.09
C THR A 19 4.53 -26.08 14.52
N CYS A 20 4.36 -25.89 15.83
CA CYS A 20 3.59 -24.80 16.43
C CYS A 20 4.28 -23.46 16.18
N THR A 21 5.57 -23.41 16.47
CA THR A 21 6.44 -22.27 16.22
C THR A 21 6.48 -21.90 14.74
N ALA A 22 6.65 -22.87 13.84
CA ALA A 22 6.65 -22.62 12.39
C ALA A 22 5.30 -22.09 11.88
N GLN A 23 4.18 -22.63 12.39
CA GLN A 23 2.84 -22.14 12.05
C GLN A 23 2.64 -20.69 12.50
N ALA A 24 2.96 -20.39 13.76
CA ALA A 24 2.79 -19.06 14.34
C ALA A 24 3.70 -18.02 13.65
N PHE A 25 4.94 -18.41 13.31
CA PHE A 25 5.84 -17.58 12.51
C PHE A 25 5.23 -17.23 11.16
N ALA A 26 4.70 -18.22 10.42
CA ALA A 26 4.12 -17.99 9.11
C ALA A 26 2.87 -17.08 9.17
N LEU A 27 2.00 -17.27 10.17
CA LEU A 27 0.83 -16.43 10.38
C LEU A 27 1.22 -14.99 10.75
N ASN A 28 2.18 -14.82 11.66
CA ASN A 28 2.68 -13.52 12.05
C ASN A 28 3.36 -12.81 10.87
N PHE A 29 4.17 -13.52 10.10
CA PHE A 29 4.81 -13.00 8.89
C PHE A 29 3.75 -12.49 7.90
N ALA A 30 2.70 -13.29 7.66
CA ALA A 30 1.60 -12.90 6.80
C ALA A 30 0.91 -11.62 7.33
N HIS A 31 0.54 -11.56 8.62
CA HIS A 31 -0.05 -10.38 9.22
C HIS A 31 0.83 -9.12 9.10
N MET A 32 2.11 -9.24 9.45
CA MET A 32 3.07 -8.13 9.36
C MET A 32 3.35 -7.70 7.92
N SER A 33 3.20 -8.59 6.94
CA SER A 33 3.35 -8.25 5.51
C SER A 33 2.09 -7.60 4.93
N TYR A 34 0.93 -8.00 5.44
CA TYR A 34 -0.38 -7.57 4.96
C TYR A 34 -0.69 -6.11 5.29
N ILE A 35 -0.47 -5.71 6.55
CA ILE A 35 -0.72 -4.35 7.03
C ILE A 35 -0.02 -3.27 6.16
N PRO A 36 1.30 -3.33 5.90
CA PRO A 36 1.98 -2.32 5.10
C PRO A 36 1.57 -2.38 3.63
N CYS A 37 1.18 -3.56 3.10
CA CYS A 37 0.67 -3.65 1.73
C CYS A 37 -0.60 -2.82 1.51
N ASN A 38 -1.49 -2.73 2.50
CA ASN A 38 -2.65 -1.83 2.41
C ASN A 38 -2.24 -0.35 2.36
N ALA A 39 -1.22 0.05 3.12
CA ALA A 39 -0.66 1.40 3.05
C ALA A 39 -0.02 1.68 1.69
N TRP A 40 0.73 0.71 1.14
CA TRP A 40 1.33 0.81 -0.19
C TRP A 40 0.29 0.90 -1.29
N LEU A 41 -0.84 0.19 -1.16
CA LEU A 41 -1.96 0.32 -2.09
C LEU A 41 -2.55 1.75 -2.07
N ALA A 42 -2.69 2.36 -0.90
CA ALA A 42 -3.16 3.74 -0.79
C ALA A 42 -2.15 4.74 -1.40
N ILE A 43 -0.85 4.55 -1.16
CA ILE A 43 0.21 5.37 -1.76
C ILE A 43 0.24 5.20 -3.29
N TYR A 44 0.06 3.97 -3.78
CA TYR A 44 -0.08 3.69 -5.21
C TYR A 44 -1.19 4.53 -5.84
N TYR A 45 -2.37 4.61 -5.20
CA TYR A 45 -3.47 5.45 -5.68
C TYR A 45 -3.12 6.94 -5.68
N ILE A 46 -2.34 7.44 -4.72
CA ILE A 46 -1.85 8.83 -4.76
C ILE A 46 -0.90 9.03 -5.93
N CYS A 47 0.05 8.11 -6.14
CA CYS A 47 1.01 8.18 -7.24
C CYS A 47 0.29 8.27 -8.60
N VAL A 48 -0.76 7.49 -8.78
CA VAL A 48 -1.55 7.49 -10.02
C VAL A 48 -2.47 8.71 -10.12
N LEU A 49 -3.28 9.00 -9.10
CA LEU A 49 -4.34 10.02 -9.20
C LEU A 49 -3.82 11.44 -9.01
N VAL A 50 -2.88 11.64 -8.09
CA VAL A 50 -2.41 12.97 -7.67
C VAL A 50 -1.12 13.33 -8.39
N LEU A 51 -0.15 12.41 -8.40
CA LEU A 51 1.15 12.65 -9.03
C LEU A 51 1.15 12.33 -10.54
N LYS A 52 0.09 11.72 -11.06
CA LYS A 52 -0.05 11.32 -12.47
C LYS A 52 1.12 10.49 -12.99
N LEU A 53 1.76 9.70 -12.13
CA LEU A 53 2.89 8.85 -12.52
C LEU A 53 2.41 7.75 -13.46
N LYS A 54 3.21 7.43 -14.49
CA LYS A 54 2.94 6.31 -15.39
C LYS A 54 3.05 5.00 -14.60
N SER A 55 2.12 4.06 -14.84
CA SER A 55 2.10 2.75 -14.16
C SER A 55 3.44 2.00 -14.33
N SER A 56 4.06 2.12 -15.52
CA SER A 56 5.39 1.56 -15.79
C SER A 56 6.48 2.13 -14.89
N THR A 57 6.44 3.42 -14.58
CA THR A 57 7.39 4.07 -13.65
C THR A 57 7.18 3.55 -12.24
N ILE A 58 5.92 3.45 -11.79
CA ILE A 58 5.60 2.95 -10.45
C ILE A 58 6.06 1.50 -10.30
N SER A 59 5.72 0.63 -11.25
CA SER A 59 6.06 -0.79 -11.19
C SER A 59 7.56 -1.05 -11.29
N ARG A 60 8.28 -0.27 -12.09
CA ARG A 60 9.73 -0.44 -12.25
C ARG A 60 10.54 0.09 -11.07
N TYR A 61 10.12 1.19 -10.47
CA TYR A 61 10.95 1.91 -9.49
C TYR A 61 10.38 1.89 -8.08
N ILE A 62 9.07 2.04 -7.88
CA ILE A 62 8.49 2.24 -6.54
C ILE A 62 8.07 0.90 -5.92
N GLU A 63 7.40 0.06 -6.70
CA GLU A 63 6.85 -1.22 -6.28
C GLU A 63 7.91 -2.19 -5.69
N PRO A 64 9.13 -2.33 -6.24
CA PRO A 64 10.16 -3.18 -5.65
C PRO A 64 10.56 -2.75 -4.24
N PHE A 65 10.62 -1.44 -3.96
CA PHE A 65 10.93 -0.94 -2.62
C PHE A 65 9.80 -1.21 -1.63
N PHE A 66 8.54 -1.07 -2.06
CA PHE A 66 7.39 -1.41 -1.21
C PHE A 66 7.42 -2.88 -0.80
N TYR A 67 7.68 -3.77 -1.74
CA TYR A 67 7.81 -5.20 -1.44
C TYR A 67 9.01 -5.51 -0.56
N LEU A 68 10.17 -4.91 -0.83
CA LEU A 68 11.37 -5.13 -0.04
C LEU A 68 11.19 -4.66 1.41
N ILE A 69 10.63 -3.46 1.62
CA ILE A 69 10.37 -2.91 2.96
C ILE A 69 9.37 -3.79 3.70
N SER A 70 8.25 -4.16 3.07
CA SER A 70 7.27 -5.08 3.68
C SER A 70 7.93 -6.40 4.08
N LEU A 71 8.68 -7.02 3.17
CA LEU A 71 9.35 -8.30 3.42
C LEU A 71 10.31 -8.20 4.61
N VAL A 72 11.16 -7.17 4.65
CA VAL A 72 12.13 -6.96 5.73
C VAL A 72 11.40 -6.75 7.06
N LEU A 73 10.37 -5.90 7.10
CA LEU A 73 9.58 -5.65 8.31
C LEU A 73 8.91 -6.93 8.83
N SER A 74 8.34 -7.74 7.93
CA SER A 74 7.71 -9.01 8.29
C SER A 74 8.70 -10.03 8.83
N ILE A 75 9.85 -10.21 8.17
CA ILE A 75 10.88 -11.16 8.62
C ILE A 75 11.43 -10.72 9.99
N VAL A 76 11.79 -9.45 10.14
CA VAL A 76 12.37 -8.94 11.39
C VAL A 76 11.35 -9.04 12.53
N GLY A 77 10.10 -8.62 12.29
CA GLY A 77 9.03 -8.73 13.27
C GLY A 77 8.83 -10.17 13.74
N SER A 78 8.58 -11.10 12.82
CA SER A 78 8.35 -12.51 13.18
C SER A 78 9.59 -13.18 13.80
N TRP A 79 10.80 -12.81 13.36
CA TRP A 79 12.04 -13.32 13.97
C TRP A 79 12.23 -12.84 15.41
N ILE A 80 11.83 -11.60 15.74
CA ILE A 80 11.84 -11.11 17.11
C ILE A 80 10.94 -12.00 17.99
N PHE A 81 9.69 -12.24 17.60
CA PHE A 81 8.78 -13.10 18.37
C PHE A 81 9.32 -14.53 18.52
N GLN A 82 9.90 -15.09 17.45
CA GLN A 82 10.57 -16.39 17.48
C GLN A 82 11.70 -16.42 18.51
N LYS A 83 12.60 -15.44 18.46
CA LYS A 83 13.80 -15.38 19.32
C LYS A 83 13.46 -15.31 20.79
N TYR A 84 12.31 -14.73 21.14
CA TYR A 84 11.84 -14.62 22.51
C TYR A 84 10.79 -15.69 22.88
N GLU A 85 10.61 -16.71 22.05
CA GLU A 85 9.72 -17.86 22.29
C GLU A 85 8.28 -17.44 22.58
N TYR A 86 7.78 -16.43 21.86
CA TYR A 86 6.43 -15.88 22.03
C TYR A 86 5.33 -16.71 21.35
N TYR A 87 5.71 -17.71 20.57
CA TYR A 87 4.79 -18.54 19.82
C TYR A 87 4.34 -19.72 20.66
N ASN A 88 3.14 -19.58 21.22
CA ASN A 88 2.59 -20.53 22.17
C ASN A 88 1.18 -20.97 21.77
N VAL A 89 0.71 -22.02 22.46
CA VAL A 89 -0.67 -22.50 22.33
C VAL A 89 -1.60 -21.61 23.15
N ASP A 90 -2.67 -21.14 22.53
CA ASP A 90 -3.76 -20.41 23.19
C ASP A 90 -5.03 -21.27 23.13
N PRO A 91 -5.69 -21.58 24.26
CA PRO A 91 -6.92 -22.38 24.27
C PRO A 91 -8.10 -21.72 23.55
N LEU A 92 -8.08 -20.40 23.34
CA LEU A 92 -9.09 -19.67 22.60
C LEU A 92 -8.88 -19.72 21.08
N MET A 93 -7.69 -20.13 20.64
CA MET A 93 -7.29 -20.13 19.23
C MET A 93 -7.04 -21.56 18.73
N PRO A 94 -7.50 -21.93 17.53
CA PRO A 94 -7.29 -23.28 16.99
C PRO A 94 -5.85 -23.51 16.49
N HIS A 95 -5.01 -22.47 16.49
CA HIS A 95 -3.64 -22.46 15.96
C HIS A 95 -2.70 -21.80 16.96
N CYS A 96 -1.40 -22.05 16.79
CA CYS A 96 -0.40 -21.37 17.60
C CYS A 96 -0.26 -19.91 17.18
N TYR A 97 -0.16 -19.02 18.17
CA TYR A 97 -0.13 -17.59 17.95
C TYR A 97 0.82 -16.90 18.95
N THR A 98 0.98 -15.57 18.84
CA THR A 98 1.69 -14.79 19.85
C THR A 98 0.84 -14.73 21.12
N ALA A 99 1.17 -15.57 22.10
CA ALA A 99 0.39 -15.72 23.32
C ALA A 99 1.30 -16.01 24.51
N ARG A 100 0.78 -15.74 25.71
CA ARG A 100 1.43 -16.10 26.98
C ARG A 100 1.25 -17.59 27.26
N TYR A 101 2.18 -18.19 27.99
CA TYR A 101 2.13 -19.58 28.37
C TYR A 101 2.55 -19.80 29.84
N PRO A 102 1.68 -20.42 30.68
CA PRO A 102 0.29 -20.79 30.41
C PRO A 102 -0.62 -19.57 30.19
N PHE A 103 -1.80 -19.78 29.60
CA PHE A 103 -2.70 -18.73 29.11
C PHE A 103 -3.23 -17.84 30.24
N HIS A 104 -3.48 -18.46 31.40
CA HIS A 104 -3.93 -17.78 32.63
C HIS A 104 -2.78 -17.17 33.43
N CYS A 105 -1.54 -17.25 32.95
CA CYS A 105 -0.42 -16.66 33.67
C CYS A 105 -0.55 -15.14 33.64
N THR A 106 -0.56 -14.54 34.83
CA THR A 106 -0.67 -13.09 34.99
C THR A 106 0.67 -12.52 35.42
N TRP A 107 0.97 -11.31 34.98
CA TRP A 107 2.21 -10.60 35.35
C TRP A 107 2.17 -10.06 36.80
N PHE A 108 1.07 -10.26 37.51
CA PHE A 108 0.86 -9.67 38.83
C PHE A 108 1.47 -10.55 39.94
N PRO A 109 2.06 -9.94 40.98
CA PRO A 109 2.58 -10.68 42.12
C PRO A 109 1.45 -11.49 42.79
N GLY A 110 1.57 -12.81 42.74
CA GLY A 110 0.56 -13.77 43.24
C GLY A 110 -0.13 -14.61 42.16
N GLY A 111 0.15 -14.38 40.86
CA GLY A 111 -0.25 -15.28 39.78
C GLY A 111 0.61 -16.56 39.73
N GLU A 112 0.10 -17.60 39.08
CA GLU A 112 0.91 -18.78 38.73
C GLU A 112 2.11 -18.32 37.89
N GLU A 113 3.31 -18.80 38.24
CA GLU A 113 4.54 -18.48 37.52
C GLU A 113 4.35 -18.86 36.04
N CYS A 114 4.39 -17.88 35.14
CA CYS A 114 4.55 -18.16 33.71
C CYS A 114 5.81 -19.03 33.58
N TYR A 115 5.85 -19.97 32.64
CA TYR A 115 7.09 -20.70 32.34
C TYR A 115 8.11 -19.69 31.79
N ASP A 116 8.89 -19.10 32.69
CA ASP A 116 9.86 -18.08 32.36
C ASP A 116 11.15 -18.77 31.94
N ASN A 117 11.40 -18.79 30.63
CA ASN A 117 12.68 -19.22 30.08
C ASN A 117 13.78 -18.14 30.27
N GLY A 118 13.55 -17.13 31.12
CA GLY A 118 14.46 -16.03 31.41
C GLY A 118 14.42 -14.92 30.34
N SER A 119 13.33 -14.82 29.58
CA SER A 119 13.23 -13.91 28.45
C SER A 119 12.69 -12.55 28.91
N PHE A 120 13.37 -11.44 28.54
CA PHE A 120 12.97 -10.08 28.92
C PHE A 120 11.53 -9.73 28.55
N LEU A 121 11.01 -10.33 27.47
CA LEU A 121 9.64 -10.12 27.06
C LEU A 121 8.63 -10.82 27.99
N TYR A 122 9.05 -11.75 28.85
CA TYR A 122 8.25 -12.26 29.97
C TYR A 122 8.30 -11.36 31.22
N THR A 123 8.70 -10.09 31.06
CA THR A 123 8.48 -9.08 32.08
C THR A 123 7.27 -8.24 31.70
N GLU A 124 6.52 -7.75 32.69
CA GLU A 124 5.42 -6.78 32.48
C GLU A 124 5.87 -5.62 31.58
N LYS A 125 7.10 -5.13 31.81
CA LYS A 125 7.72 -4.05 31.03
C LYS A 125 7.98 -4.47 29.59
N GLY A 126 8.51 -5.66 29.36
CA GLY A 126 8.79 -6.18 28.02
C GLY A 126 7.52 -6.40 27.20
N TYR A 127 6.52 -7.04 27.80
CA TYR A 127 5.21 -7.24 27.18
C TYR A 127 4.52 -5.90 26.86
N SER A 128 4.48 -4.98 27.83
CA SER A 128 3.92 -3.64 27.63
C SER A 128 4.65 -2.89 26.51
N ALA A 129 5.99 -2.86 26.53
CA ALA A 129 6.78 -2.20 25.48
C ALA A 129 6.52 -2.78 24.09
N MET A 130 6.38 -4.11 23.98
CA MET A 130 6.07 -4.77 22.72
C MET A 130 4.66 -4.42 22.23
N ASN A 131 3.65 -4.44 23.10
CA ASN A 131 2.29 -4.03 22.74
C ASN A 131 2.25 -2.57 22.30
N TRP A 132 2.95 -1.67 23.01
CA TRP A 132 3.08 -0.27 22.60
C TRP A 132 3.79 -0.11 21.26
N ALA A 133 4.80 -0.93 20.95
CA ALA A 133 5.46 -0.91 19.66
C ALA A 133 4.53 -1.37 18.53
N ILE A 134 3.75 -2.44 18.74
CA ILE A 134 2.76 -2.94 17.78
C ILE A 134 1.66 -1.89 17.58
N LEU A 135 1.13 -1.34 18.68
CA LEU A 135 0.06 -0.35 18.64
C LEU A 135 0.54 0.95 17.96
N GLY A 136 1.76 1.39 18.27
CA GLY A 136 2.41 2.52 17.60
C GLY A 136 2.58 2.28 16.10
N TYR A 137 3.03 1.09 15.71
CA TYR A 137 3.12 0.68 14.31
C TYR A 137 1.75 0.73 13.61
N LEU A 138 0.71 0.16 14.22
CA LEU A 138 -0.65 0.22 13.70
C LEU A 138 -1.13 1.67 13.54
N TYR A 139 -0.93 2.53 14.55
CA TYR A 139 -1.32 3.94 14.47
C TYR A 139 -0.59 4.70 13.36
N VAL A 140 0.69 4.43 13.13
CA VAL A 140 1.44 5.02 12.02
C VAL A 140 0.81 4.63 10.68
N VAL A 141 0.48 3.34 10.51
CA VAL A 141 -0.18 2.84 9.30
C VAL A 141 -1.57 3.44 9.12
N PHE A 142 -2.37 3.49 10.18
CA PHE A 142 -3.70 4.13 10.16
C PHE A 142 -3.62 5.61 9.82
N GLY A 143 -2.70 6.35 10.45
CA GLY A 143 -2.46 7.75 10.17
C GLY A 143 -2.08 7.97 8.70
N LEU A 144 -1.18 7.15 8.17
CA LEU A 144 -0.80 7.18 6.76
C LEU A 144 -2.00 6.92 5.83
N LEU A 145 -2.84 5.92 6.13
CA LEU A 145 -4.05 5.62 5.35
C LEU A 145 -5.06 6.78 5.38
N ILE A 146 -5.27 7.42 6.53
CA ILE A 146 -6.16 8.59 6.65
C ILE A 146 -5.62 9.74 5.83
N LEU A 147 -4.32 10.05 5.95
CA LEU A 147 -3.68 11.09 5.16
C LEU A 147 -3.85 10.80 3.66
N CYS A 148 -3.63 9.55 3.24
CA CYS A 148 -3.82 9.16 1.85
C CYS A 148 -5.26 9.36 1.38
N MET A 149 -6.24 8.93 2.18
CA MET A 149 -7.66 9.11 1.88
C MET A 149 -8.03 10.59 1.75
N LEU A 150 -7.60 11.42 2.70
CA LEU A 150 -7.86 12.86 2.68
C LEU A 150 -7.21 13.51 1.45
N THR A 151 -5.98 13.15 1.11
CA THR A 151 -5.29 13.63 -0.08
C THR A 151 -6.05 13.24 -1.36
N ILE A 152 -6.54 12.00 -1.47
CA ILE A 152 -7.33 11.54 -2.63
C ILE A 152 -8.65 12.31 -2.73
N ILE A 153 -9.38 12.49 -1.62
CA ILE A 153 -10.66 13.19 -1.57
C ILE A 153 -10.47 14.67 -1.95
N VAL A 154 -9.51 15.36 -1.33
CA VAL A 154 -9.22 16.77 -1.59
C VAL A 154 -8.80 16.98 -3.04
N ASN A 155 -7.89 16.16 -3.58
CA ASN A 155 -7.48 16.27 -4.98
C ASN A 155 -8.64 15.99 -5.95
N THR A 156 -9.47 14.98 -5.67
CA THR A 156 -10.66 14.70 -6.48
C THR A 156 -11.62 15.89 -6.50
N PHE A 157 -11.85 16.51 -5.34
CA PHE A 157 -12.73 17.67 -5.22
C PHE A 157 -12.17 18.92 -5.91
N LEU A 158 -10.87 19.20 -5.73
CA LEU A 158 -10.18 20.31 -6.39
C LEU A 158 -10.16 20.13 -7.91
N PHE A 159 -9.94 18.91 -8.38
CA PHE A 159 -9.99 18.57 -9.80
C PHE A 159 -11.39 18.81 -10.38
N GLU A 160 -12.44 18.36 -9.70
CA GLU A 160 -13.82 18.62 -10.13
C GLU A 160 -14.14 20.12 -10.16
N ARG A 161 -13.71 20.88 -9.14
CA ARG A 161 -13.92 22.33 -9.09
C ARG A 161 -13.22 23.05 -10.26
N ARG A 162 -11.98 22.67 -10.57
CA ARG A 162 -11.22 23.26 -11.69
C ARG A 162 -11.93 23.04 -13.02
N ASN A 163 -12.45 21.83 -13.24
CA ASN A 163 -13.14 21.48 -14.49
C ASN A 163 -14.52 22.16 -14.63
N ARG A 164 -15.22 22.40 -13.50
CA ARG A 164 -16.46 23.18 -13.51
C ARG A 164 -16.22 24.65 -13.89
N LEU A 165 -15.18 25.27 -13.33
CA LEU A 165 -14.84 26.67 -13.62
C LEU A 165 -14.34 26.86 -15.06
N GLY A 166 -13.57 25.92 -15.60
CA GLY A 166 -13.15 25.95 -17.00
C GLY A 166 -14.32 25.88 -17.98
N SER A 167 -15.34 25.07 -17.67
CA SER A 167 -16.55 24.94 -18.50
C SER A 167 -17.38 26.23 -18.56
N THR A 168 -17.45 27.01 -17.46
CA THR A 168 -18.20 28.27 -17.43
C THR A 168 -17.50 29.38 -18.21
N SER A 169 -16.17 29.49 -18.12
CA SER A 169 -15.42 30.52 -18.85
C SER A 169 -15.44 30.30 -20.36
N ALA A 170 -15.49 29.04 -20.83
CA ALA A 170 -15.65 28.75 -22.25
C ALA A 170 -17.04 29.19 -22.79
N ALA A 171 -18.09 29.06 -21.98
CA ALA A 171 -19.46 29.41 -22.37
C ALA A 171 -19.68 30.94 -22.49
N ASP A 172 -19.00 31.76 -21.68
CA ASP A 172 -19.12 33.23 -21.76
C ASP A 172 -18.28 33.83 -22.90
N SER A 173 -17.27 33.12 -23.41
CA SER A 173 -16.43 33.59 -24.53
C SER A 173 -17.12 33.53 -25.90
N SER A 174 -18.31 32.93 -26.01
CA SER A 174 -19.16 33.02 -27.20
C SER A 174 -19.87 34.38 -27.27
N THR A 175 -19.10 35.46 -27.22
CA THR A 175 -19.56 36.75 -27.71
C THR A 175 -19.78 36.59 -29.22
N PRO A 176 -20.92 37.04 -29.78
CA PRO A 176 -21.21 36.90 -31.20
C PRO A 176 -20.17 37.69 -32.01
N ARG A 177 -19.10 37.02 -32.44
CA ARG A 177 -18.12 37.55 -33.38
C ARG A 177 -18.72 37.39 -34.78
N ASN A 178 -18.78 38.49 -35.51
CA ASN A 178 -19.44 38.60 -36.81
C ASN A 178 -18.94 37.53 -37.81
N SER A 179 -19.76 36.51 -38.00
CA SER A 179 -20.15 35.71 -39.18
C SER A 179 -19.22 35.38 -40.38
N ASP A 180 -17.97 35.82 -40.48
CA ASP A 180 -17.25 35.66 -41.77
C ASP A 180 -16.04 34.70 -41.75
N GLU A 181 -15.79 33.95 -40.66
CA GLU A 181 -14.68 32.97 -40.58
C GLU A 181 -15.18 31.51 -40.55
N PRO A 182 -15.22 30.81 -41.70
CA PRO A 182 -15.64 29.41 -41.79
C PRO A 182 -14.46 28.47 -41.53
N ASN A 183 -14.43 27.77 -40.40
CA ASN A 183 -14.17 26.31 -40.28
C ASN A 183 -13.62 25.80 -38.93
N ASN A 184 -13.24 26.62 -37.95
CA ASN A 184 -12.49 26.09 -36.79
C ASN A 184 -13.34 25.57 -35.60
N SER A 185 -14.63 25.24 -35.82
CA SER A 185 -15.55 24.91 -34.72
C SER A 185 -15.46 23.47 -34.18
N ASP A 186 -14.85 22.55 -34.94
CA ASP A 186 -14.85 21.12 -34.60
C ASP A 186 -13.85 20.76 -33.48
N ASN A 187 -12.72 21.47 -33.37
CA ASN A 187 -11.68 21.18 -32.36
C ASN A 187 -12.18 21.42 -30.93
N SER A 188 -12.96 22.48 -30.69
CA SER A 188 -13.48 22.80 -29.34
C SER A 188 -14.40 21.73 -28.76
N ARG A 189 -15.12 20.99 -29.62
CA ARG A 189 -16.04 19.92 -29.22
C ARG A 189 -15.32 18.63 -28.84
N VAL A 190 -14.12 18.42 -29.37
CA VAL A 190 -13.31 17.23 -29.06
C VAL A 190 -12.75 17.35 -27.64
N ASP A 191 -12.14 18.48 -27.29
CA ASP A 191 -11.53 18.71 -25.96
C ASP A 191 -12.53 18.59 -24.80
N ALA A 192 -13.75 19.12 -24.98
CA ALA A 192 -14.80 19.05 -23.97
C ALA A 192 -15.27 17.61 -23.70
N ARG A 193 -15.24 16.72 -24.72
CA ARG A 193 -15.64 15.32 -24.56
C ARG A 193 -14.59 14.53 -23.78
N VAL A 194 -13.31 14.72 -24.07
CA VAL A 194 -12.20 14.02 -23.40
C VAL A 194 -12.23 14.30 -21.89
N SER A 195 -12.28 15.58 -21.51
CA SER A 195 -12.29 16.01 -20.09
C SER A 195 -13.45 15.42 -19.27
N SER A 196 -14.62 15.22 -19.89
CA SER A 196 -15.79 14.64 -19.23
C SER A 196 -15.64 13.13 -18.92
N SER A 197 -14.83 12.43 -19.71
CA SER A 197 -14.60 10.99 -19.56
C SER A 197 -13.60 10.73 -18.42
N ASP A 198 -12.51 11.50 -18.38
CA ASP A 198 -11.48 11.48 -17.33
C ASP A 198 -12.03 11.73 -15.93
N LEU A 199 -12.95 12.71 -15.81
CA LEU A 199 -13.61 13.02 -14.54
C LEU A 199 -14.39 11.83 -14.00
N LYS A 200 -15.12 11.13 -14.85
CA LYS A 200 -15.92 9.98 -14.44
C LYS A 200 -15.04 8.80 -14.05
N PHE A 201 -13.91 8.62 -14.72
CA PHE A 201 -12.96 7.58 -14.38
C PHE A 201 -12.28 7.86 -13.04
N THR A 202 -11.73 9.06 -12.87
CA THR A 202 -11.10 9.52 -11.61
C THR A 202 -12.03 9.34 -10.41
N ARG A 203 -13.32 9.66 -10.56
CA ARG A 203 -14.33 9.49 -9.50
C ARG A 203 -14.57 8.02 -9.10
N ILE A 204 -14.56 7.11 -10.07
CA ILE A 204 -14.73 5.68 -9.79
C ILE A 204 -13.52 5.14 -9.03
N VAL A 205 -12.31 5.50 -9.49
CA VAL A 205 -11.07 5.06 -8.87
C VAL A 205 -10.93 5.63 -7.46
N SER A 206 -11.26 6.90 -7.23
CA SER A 206 -11.21 7.50 -5.89
C SER A 206 -12.23 6.90 -4.93
N PHE A 207 -13.44 6.57 -5.42
CA PHE A 207 -14.43 5.83 -4.64
C PHE A 207 -13.92 4.43 -4.26
N GLN A 208 -13.31 3.71 -5.21
CA GLN A 208 -12.72 2.40 -4.95
C GLN A 208 -11.60 2.47 -3.90
N ALA A 209 -10.69 3.42 -4.02
CA ALA A 209 -9.62 3.64 -3.05
C ALA A 209 -10.19 3.92 -1.63
N THR A 210 -11.25 4.73 -1.55
CA THR A 210 -11.93 5.03 -0.29
C THR A 210 -12.57 3.78 0.32
N LEU A 211 -13.18 2.92 -0.50
CA LEU A 211 -13.76 1.66 -0.02
C LEU A 211 -12.72 0.69 0.53
N TYR A 212 -11.54 0.60 -0.07
CA TYR A 212 -10.45 -0.25 0.46
C TYR A 212 -9.97 0.24 1.83
N ILE A 213 -9.77 1.55 1.96
CA ILE A 213 -9.36 2.16 3.23
C ILE A 213 -10.45 1.93 4.29
N LEU A 214 -11.73 2.15 3.94
CA LEU A 214 -12.85 1.92 4.84
C LEU A 214 -12.96 0.46 5.27
N ALA A 215 -12.77 -0.50 4.36
CA ALA A 215 -12.77 -1.92 4.68
C ALA A 215 -11.69 -2.24 5.72
N PHE A 216 -10.46 -1.77 5.51
CA PHE A 216 -9.37 -1.93 6.47
C PHE A 216 -9.70 -1.32 7.84
N PHE A 217 -10.29 -0.12 7.87
CA PHE A 217 -10.74 0.50 9.12
C PHE A 217 -11.75 -0.37 9.87
N ILE A 218 -12.77 -0.86 9.19
CA ILE A 218 -13.82 -1.67 9.80
C ILE A 218 -13.25 -2.96 10.38
N THR A 219 -12.33 -3.61 9.67
CA THR A 219 -11.77 -4.91 10.07
C THR A 219 -10.69 -4.82 11.14
N TRP A 220 -9.90 -3.75 11.17
CA TRP A 220 -8.78 -3.60 12.10
C TRP A 220 -9.06 -2.73 13.33
N THR A 221 -10.14 -1.94 13.35
CA THR A 221 -10.53 -1.15 14.54
C THR A 221 -10.74 -2.01 15.81
N PRO A 222 -11.41 -3.18 15.76
CA PRO A 222 -11.51 -4.04 16.95
C PRO A 222 -10.14 -4.48 17.48
N THR A 223 -9.19 -4.76 16.58
CA THR A 223 -7.82 -5.14 16.96
C THR A 223 -7.10 -4.01 17.69
N THR A 224 -7.22 -2.76 17.22
CA THR A 224 -6.58 -1.62 17.89
C THR A 224 -7.21 -1.32 19.25
N ILE A 225 -8.54 -1.42 19.36
CA ILE A 225 -9.25 -1.22 20.63
C ILE A 225 -8.83 -2.30 21.63
N THR A 226 -8.84 -3.57 21.22
CA THR A 226 -8.49 -4.71 22.11
C THR A 226 -7.02 -4.70 22.54
N LEU A 227 -6.10 -4.25 21.68
CA LEU A 227 -4.68 -4.10 22.05
C LEU A 227 -4.43 -2.91 22.99
N GLY A 228 -5.26 -1.86 22.91
CA GLY A 228 -5.13 -0.67 23.75
C GLY A 228 -5.89 -0.73 25.08
N SER A 229 -6.81 -1.68 25.23
CA SER A 229 -7.54 -1.90 26.48
C SER A 229 -6.78 -2.85 27.39
N ASP A 230 -6.37 -2.39 28.57
CA ASP A 230 -5.83 -3.26 29.64
C ASP A 230 -6.89 -4.22 30.22
N SER A 231 -8.15 -4.13 29.77
CA SER A 231 -9.23 -4.99 30.22
C SER A 231 -8.97 -6.43 29.75
N THR A 232 -8.59 -7.28 30.70
CA THR A 232 -8.53 -8.74 30.58
C THR A 232 -9.92 -9.38 30.38
N GLU A 233 -10.93 -8.64 29.94
CA GLU A 233 -12.20 -9.27 29.60
C GLU A 233 -12.00 -10.10 28.33
N GLU A 234 -11.87 -11.41 28.54
CA GLU A 234 -11.86 -12.51 27.56
C GLU A 234 -13.19 -12.60 26.75
N GLY A 235 -13.83 -11.46 26.49
CA GLY A 235 -15.20 -11.34 26.01
C GLY A 235 -15.33 -11.12 24.51
N ILE A 236 -16.45 -10.48 24.15
CA ILE A 236 -16.90 -10.17 22.78
C ILE A 236 -15.81 -9.55 21.88
N GLY A 237 -14.85 -8.82 22.45
CA GLY A 237 -13.78 -8.16 21.68
C GLY A 237 -12.90 -9.12 20.89
N VAL A 238 -12.49 -10.25 21.49
CA VAL A 238 -11.67 -11.26 20.80
C VAL A 238 -12.46 -11.90 19.67
N TYR A 239 -13.72 -12.29 19.91
CA TYR A 239 -14.58 -12.86 18.87
C TYR A 239 -14.86 -11.88 17.73
N MET A 240 -15.13 -10.61 18.05
CA MET A 240 -15.34 -9.56 17.04
C MET A 240 -14.09 -9.33 16.21
N ARG A 241 -12.90 -9.35 16.81
CA ARG A 241 -11.63 -9.26 16.11
C ARG A 241 -11.47 -10.38 15.08
N GLU A 242 -11.54 -11.63 15.53
CA GLU A 242 -11.35 -12.80 14.65
C GLU A 242 -12.42 -12.84 13.54
N PHE A 243 -13.66 -12.52 13.90
CA PHE A 243 -14.75 -12.44 12.92
C PHE A 243 -14.49 -11.36 11.88
N LEU A 244 -14.29 -10.10 12.29
CA LEU A 244 -14.16 -8.97 11.36
C LEU A 244 -12.88 -9.04 10.53
N GLN A 245 -11.75 -9.48 11.10
CA GLN A 245 -10.53 -9.72 10.32
C GLN A 245 -10.74 -10.82 9.27
N GLY A 246 -11.49 -11.88 9.59
CA GLY A 246 -11.87 -12.90 8.61
C GLY A 246 -12.70 -12.36 7.43
N PHE A 247 -13.49 -11.30 7.63
CA PHE A 247 -14.26 -10.65 6.56
C PHE A 247 -13.47 -9.68 5.69
N GLU A 248 -12.22 -9.40 6.00
CA GLU A 248 -11.41 -8.46 5.22
C GLU A 248 -11.24 -8.90 3.76
N GLY A 249 -10.89 -10.16 3.55
CA GLY A 249 -10.81 -10.74 2.20
C GLY A 249 -12.15 -10.71 1.47
N PHE A 250 -13.26 -10.87 2.21
CA PHE A 250 -14.61 -10.76 1.65
C PHE A 250 -14.92 -9.33 1.19
N PHE A 251 -14.62 -8.31 2.00
CA PHE A 251 -14.82 -6.92 1.62
C PHE A 251 -13.97 -6.54 0.39
N ILE A 252 -12.69 -6.94 0.38
CA ILE A 252 -11.79 -6.71 -0.76
C ILE A 252 -12.34 -7.36 -2.03
N LEU A 253 -12.84 -8.60 -1.93
CA LEU A 253 -13.47 -9.30 -3.04
C LEU A 253 -14.74 -8.56 -3.52
N CYS A 254 -15.61 -8.12 -2.61
CA CYS A 254 -16.81 -7.37 -2.96
C CYS A 254 -16.47 -6.06 -3.69
N ILE A 255 -15.48 -5.31 -3.21
CA ILE A 255 -15.02 -4.06 -3.84
C ILE A 255 -14.50 -4.34 -5.25
N PHE A 256 -13.67 -5.38 -5.40
CA PHE A 256 -13.12 -5.79 -6.67
C PHE A 256 -14.21 -6.22 -7.67
N LEU A 257 -15.15 -7.07 -7.25
CA LEU A 257 -16.26 -7.52 -8.09
C LEU A 257 -17.19 -6.37 -8.47
N TYR A 258 -17.51 -5.50 -7.52
CA TYR A 258 -18.32 -4.32 -7.76
C TYR A 258 -17.70 -3.46 -8.87
N HIS A 259 -16.39 -3.16 -8.76
CA HIS A 259 -15.67 -2.38 -9.75
C HIS A 259 -15.69 -3.05 -11.14
N LYS A 260 -15.36 -4.35 -11.21
CA LYS A 260 -15.38 -5.10 -12.48
C LYS A 260 -16.75 -5.08 -13.14
N VAL A 261 -17.78 -5.42 -12.38
CA VAL A 261 -19.17 -5.52 -12.88
C VAL A 261 -19.69 -4.15 -13.30
N HIS A 262 -19.38 -3.11 -12.54
CA HIS A 262 -19.74 -1.74 -12.86
C HIS A 262 -19.12 -1.29 -14.20
N ASN A 263 -17.82 -1.54 -14.40
CA ASN A 263 -17.13 -1.17 -15.65
C ASN A 263 -17.66 -1.96 -16.85
N LEU A 264 -17.92 -3.26 -16.66
CA LEU A 264 -18.48 -4.12 -17.72
C LEU A 264 -19.87 -3.65 -18.19
N ARG A 265 -20.75 -3.28 -17.25
CA ARG A 265 -22.10 -2.78 -17.57
C ARG A 265 -22.09 -1.39 -18.19
N ARG A 266 -21.06 -0.59 -17.91
CA ARG A 266 -20.93 0.77 -18.45
C ARG A 266 -20.34 0.80 -19.86
N SER A 267 -19.69 -0.26 -20.32
CA SER A 267 -19.22 -0.36 -21.70
C SER A 267 -20.40 -0.16 -22.68
N LYS A 268 -20.20 0.67 -23.72
CA LYS A 268 -21.25 1.20 -24.62
C LYS A 268 -22.17 0.13 -25.21
N ASN A 269 -21.68 -1.10 -25.36
CA ASN A 269 -22.44 -2.21 -25.95
C ASN A 269 -23.23 -3.06 -24.93
N ARG A 270 -23.20 -2.76 -23.62
CA ARG A 270 -23.71 -3.67 -22.57
C ARG A 270 -24.53 -2.99 -21.45
N SER A 271 -25.10 -1.81 -21.69
CA SER A 271 -25.87 -1.04 -20.67
C SER A 271 -27.04 -1.80 -20.04
N ASN A 272 -27.69 -2.67 -20.82
CA ASN A 272 -28.85 -3.47 -20.37
C ASN A 272 -28.48 -4.86 -19.85
N MET A 273 -27.20 -5.15 -19.63
CA MET A 273 -26.76 -6.45 -19.12
C MET A 273 -27.19 -6.65 -17.65
N PRO A 274 -27.87 -7.76 -17.31
CA PRO A 274 -28.26 -8.04 -15.94
C PRO A 274 -27.03 -8.40 -15.10
N LEU A 275 -27.10 -8.13 -13.79
CA LEU A 275 -26.00 -8.31 -12.84
C LEU A 275 -25.43 -9.74 -12.86
N ARG A 276 -26.31 -10.74 -12.99
CA ARG A 276 -25.94 -12.16 -13.03
C ARG A 276 -25.04 -12.48 -14.21
N ASP A 277 -25.34 -11.96 -15.38
CA ASP A 277 -24.55 -12.21 -16.59
C ASP A 277 -23.21 -11.49 -16.52
N ALA A 278 -23.19 -10.28 -15.98
CA ALA A 278 -21.96 -9.55 -15.73
C ALA A 278 -21.03 -10.28 -14.74
N LEU A 279 -21.57 -10.79 -13.63
CA LEU A 279 -20.82 -11.63 -12.68
C LEU A 279 -20.33 -12.92 -13.34
N LYS A 280 -21.19 -13.58 -14.13
CA LYS A 280 -20.81 -14.80 -14.86
C LYS A 280 -19.64 -14.54 -15.81
N ILE A 281 -19.64 -13.43 -16.53
CA ILE A 281 -18.53 -13.03 -17.41
C ILE A 281 -17.27 -12.76 -16.58
N VAL A 282 -17.38 -12.01 -15.47
CA VAL A 282 -16.24 -11.70 -14.59
C VAL A 282 -15.57 -12.95 -14.01
N PHE A 283 -16.35 -13.96 -13.61
CA PHE A 283 -15.82 -15.19 -13.01
C PHE A 283 -15.40 -16.25 -14.04
N LEU A 284 -16.13 -16.39 -15.15
CA LEU A 284 -15.93 -17.48 -16.11
C LEU A 284 -15.13 -17.09 -17.35
N SER A 285 -15.08 -15.81 -17.74
CA SER A 285 -14.32 -15.40 -18.93
C SER A 285 -12.83 -15.44 -18.60
N ARG A 286 -12.09 -16.31 -19.29
CA ARG A 286 -10.63 -16.44 -19.18
C ARG A 286 -9.90 -15.61 -20.23
N GLU A 287 -10.55 -15.32 -21.37
CA GLU A 287 -9.93 -14.70 -22.55
C GLU A 287 -10.06 -13.16 -22.62
N ASP A 288 -11.11 -12.54 -22.07
CA ASP A 288 -11.26 -11.06 -22.08
C ASP A 288 -10.52 -10.36 -20.91
N ARG A 289 -9.53 -11.03 -20.31
CA ARG A 289 -9.07 -10.70 -18.95
C ARG A 289 -7.91 -9.69 -18.91
N ASP A 290 -7.18 -9.51 -20.01
CA ASP A 290 -5.90 -8.78 -19.97
C ASP A 290 -6.02 -7.33 -20.45
N ASP A 291 -6.87 -7.04 -21.44
CA ASP A 291 -6.96 -5.69 -22.01
C ASP A 291 -7.78 -4.74 -21.10
N PHE A 292 -8.94 -5.17 -20.60
CA PHE A 292 -9.80 -4.31 -19.77
C PHE A 292 -9.21 -3.92 -18.40
N PHE A 293 -8.19 -4.65 -17.92
CA PHE A 293 -7.66 -4.51 -16.55
C PHE A 293 -6.66 -3.37 -16.40
N LEU A 294 -5.80 -3.18 -17.39
CA LEU A 294 -4.77 -2.14 -17.39
C LEU A 294 -5.14 -1.01 -18.35
N GLU A 295 -5.81 -1.30 -19.47
CA GLU A 295 -6.14 -0.28 -20.47
C GLU A 295 -7.08 0.79 -19.98
N ASN A 296 -7.91 0.57 -18.95
CA ASN A 296 -8.76 1.65 -18.43
C ASN A 296 -7.99 2.64 -17.52
N ILE A 297 -6.92 2.20 -16.84
CA ILE A 297 -6.04 3.10 -16.08
C ILE A 297 -5.08 3.80 -17.05
N THR A 298 -4.60 3.10 -18.08
CA THR A 298 -3.73 3.68 -19.11
C THR A 298 -4.48 4.38 -20.24
N MET A 299 -5.80 4.22 -20.42
CA MET A 299 -6.57 4.92 -21.47
C MET A 299 -6.53 6.42 -21.26
N VAL A 300 -6.58 6.87 -20.00
CA VAL A 300 -6.36 8.28 -19.66
C VAL A 300 -4.98 8.75 -20.14
N GLN A 301 -3.96 7.88 -20.11
CA GLN A 301 -2.61 8.21 -20.54
C GLN A 301 -2.36 8.05 -22.04
N LEU A 302 -2.99 7.07 -22.71
CA LEU A 302 -2.97 6.97 -24.17
C LEU A 302 -3.70 8.15 -24.79
N GLU A 303 -4.82 8.58 -24.21
CA GLU A 303 -5.56 9.74 -24.67
C GLU A 303 -4.79 11.05 -24.37
N ILE A 304 -4.08 11.16 -23.23
CA ILE A 304 -3.18 12.29 -22.94
C ILE A 304 -1.94 12.30 -23.86
N ASP A 305 -1.29 11.17 -24.07
CA ASP A 305 -0.11 11.05 -24.95
C ASP A 305 -0.53 11.32 -26.41
N GLU A 306 -1.72 10.86 -26.85
CA GLU A 306 -2.29 11.17 -28.17
C GLU A 306 -2.67 12.65 -28.29
N ILE A 307 -3.21 13.27 -27.24
CA ILE A 307 -3.47 14.72 -27.21
C ILE A 307 -2.17 15.52 -27.28
N HIS A 308 -1.13 15.10 -26.54
CA HIS A 308 0.19 15.73 -26.63
C HIS A 308 0.77 15.58 -28.03
N GLN A 309 0.70 14.39 -28.63
CA GLN A 309 1.14 14.17 -30.01
C GLN A 309 0.37 15.01 -31.02
N ARG A 310 -0.95 15.13 -30.88
CA ARG A 310 -1.76 15.97 -31.76
C ARG A 310 -1.44 17.45 -31.59
N ARG A 311 -1.13 17.89 -30.38
CA ARG A 311 -0.72 19.26 -30.10
C ARG A 311 0.66 19.55 -30.67
N GLU A 312 1.62 18.66 -30.48
CA GLU A 312 2.94 18.75 -31.11
C GLU A 312 2.85 18.76 -32.63
N ALA A 313 1.97 17.93 -33.22
CA ALA A 313 1.74 17.93 -34.66
C ALA A 313 1.06 19.21 -35.16
N ALA A 314 0.17 19.82 -34.37
CA ALA A 314 -0.46 21.11 -34.70
C ALA A 314 0.54 22.26 -34.61
N ASP A 315 1.32 22.33 -33.54
CA ASP A 315 2.37 23.34 -33.34
C ASP A 315 3.44 23.23 -34.45
N GLN A 316 3.77 21.99 -34.87
CA GLN A 316 4.67 21.74 -36.00
C GLN A 316 4.08 22.24 -37.33
N ALA A 317 2.79 21.98 -37.59
CA ALA A 317 2.13 22.44 -38.81
C ALA A 317 2.03 23.97 -38.89
N GLU A 318 1.89 24.66 -37.75
CA GLU A 318 1.88 26.11 -37.67
C GLU A 318 3.25 26.72 -37.98
N MET A 319 4.34 26.15 -37.42
CA MET A 319 5.70 26.55 -37.78
C MET A 319 6.04 26.32 -39.26
N ASP A 320 5.51 25.25 -39.86
CA ASP A 320 5.72 24.97 -41.29
C ASP A 320 5.02 26.00 -42.19
N LEU A 321 3.82 26.47 -41.80
CA LEU A 321 3.09 27.54 -42.50
C LEU A 321 3.81 28.90 -42.39
N GLU A 322 4.34 29.26 -41.21
CA GLU A 322 5.12 30.50 -41.04
C GLU A 322 6.41 30.48 -41.87
N ASN A 323 7.06 29.31 -42.00
CA ASN A 323 8.25 29.17 -42.84
C ASN A 323 7.94 29.32 -44.33
N GLU A 324 6.81 28.80 -44.82
CA GLU A 324 6.42 28.96 -46.23
C GLU A 324 6.08 30.42 -46.58
N GLU A 325 5.49 31.19 -45.66
CA GLU A 325 5.13 32.59 -45.91
C GLU A 325 6.35 33.53 -45.95
N SER A 326 7.50 33.10 -45.40
CA SER A 326 8.73 33.89 -45.37
C SER A 326 9.58 33.85 -46.65
N VAL A 327 9.21 33.04 -47.66
CA VAL A 327 10.08 32.75 -48.82
C VAL A 327 9.91 33.72 -50.02
N ASP A 328 8.86 34.54 -50.11
CA ASP A 328 8.61 35.32 -51.36
C ASP A 328 8.31 36.83 -51.19
N SER A 329 8.83 37.48 -50.15
CA SER A 329 8.91 38.94 -50.13
C SER A 329 10.35 39.39 -49.93
N LYS A 330 11.04 39.61 -51.04
CA LYS A 330 12.26 40.40 -51.10
C LYS A 330 11.82 41.87 -51.18
N PRO A 331 11.84 42.64 -50.07
CA PRO A 331 11.53 44.06 -50.16
C PRO A 331 12.63 44.75 -50.96
N ASP A 332 12.25 45.52 -51.96
CA ASP A 332 13.13 46.47 -52.64
C ASP A 332 13.70 47.44 -51.60
N THR A 333 14.98 47.25 -51.30
CA THR A 333 15.78 48.16 -50.47
C THR A 333 16.08 49.43 -51.26
N ALA A 334 15.21 50.42 -51.13
CA ALA A 334 15.56 51.81 -51.38
C ALA A 334 14.94 52.64 -50.25
N ASP A 335 15.79 53.42 -49.59
CA ASP A 335 15.47 54.44 -48.59
C ASP A 335 15.00 53.97 -47.22
N LEU A 336 15.97 53.70 -46.33
CA LEU A 336 15.85 54.15 -44.94
C LEU A 336 17.24 54.35 -44.33
N GLU A 337 17.55 55.64 -44.18
CA GLU A 337 18.73 56.18 -43.55
C GLU A 337 18.78 55.85 -42.05
N LYS A 338 19.99 55.46 -41.61
CA LYS A 338 20.67 55.92 -40.40
C LYS A 338 19.84 56.05 -39.11
N TYR A 339 19.87 55.01 -38.28
CA TYR A 339 19.68 55.15 -36.83
C TYR A 339 20.82 54.46 -36.07
N GLU A 340 21.52 55.26 -35.27
CA GLU A 340 22.60 54.86 -34.35
C GLU A 340 22.03 54.61 -32.94
N GLY A 341 22.47 53.53 -32.30
CA GLY A 341 22.27 53.24 -30.87
C GLY A 341 21.09 52.31 -30.57
N ILE A 342 21.15 51.34 -29.66
CA ILE A 342 21.94 51.21 -28.43
C ILE A 342 22.27 49.72 -28.23
N SER A 343 23.53 49.43 -27.94
CA SER A 343 24.03 48.10 -27.55
C SER A 343 23.55 47.74 -26.14
N PHE A 344 22.69 46.72 -26.02
CA PHE A 344 22.52 45.99 -24.77
C PHE A 344 23.24 44.65 -24.88
N ALA A 345 24.35 44.56 -24.15
CA ALA A 345 25.12 43.34 -23.96
C ALA A 345 24.25 42.27 -23.29
N SER A 346 24.22 41.09 -23.89
CA SER A 346 23.68 39.87 -23.28
C SER A 346 24.64 39.39 -22.18
N PRO A 347 24.19 39.07 -20.96
CA PRO A 347 25.01 38.34 -20.01
C PRO A 347 25.05 36.86 -20.42
N GLU A 348 26.23 36.40 -20.81
CA GLU A 348 26.57 34.98 -20.85
C GLU A 348 26.48 34.40 -19.43
N ALA A 349 25.40 33.67 -19.13
CA ALA A 349 25.38 32.74 -18.01
C ALA A 349 25.90 31.39 -18.50
N SER A 350 27.22 31.20 -18.42
CA SER A 350 27.86 29.90 -18.57
C SER A 350 27.58 29.06 -17.31
N PHE A 351 26.68 28.07 -17.44
CA PHE A 351 26.49 27.07 -16.41
C PHE A 351 27.58 25.99 -16.56
N VAL A 352 28.63 26.11 -15.75
CA VAL A 352 29.68 25.11 -15.60
C VAL A 352 29.12 23.92 -14.81
N VAL A 353 28.81 22.83 -15.50
CA VAL A 353 28.62 21.52 -14.87
C VAL A 353 30.00 20.97 -14.55
N SER A 354 30.42 21.11 -13.29
CA SER A 354 31.59 20.42 -12.76
C SER A 354 31.21 18.95 -12.49
N SER A 355 31.54 18.07 -13.42
CA SER A 355 31.60 16.63 -13.17
C SER A 355 32.83 16.33 -12.33
N THR A 356 32.64 15.99 -11.05
CA THR A 356 33.71 15.49 -10.19
C THR A 356 33.41 14.03 -9.82
N GLY A 357 34.41 13.18 -10.11
CA GLY A 357 34.71 11.83 -9.59
C GLY A 357 33.55 10.85 -9.40
N GLU A 358 33.45 9.73 -10.11
CA GLU A 358 34.43 8.62 -10.11
C GLU A 358 35.12 8.45 -8.76
N ASP A 359 34.46 7.73 -7.85
CA ASP A 359 35.13 6.85 -6.89
C ASP A 359 34.44 5.49 -6.92
N ALA A 360 35.12 4.55 -7.59
CA ALA A 360 34.79 3.15 -7.64
C ALA A 360 35.11 2.50 -6.27
N ILE A 361 34.08 2.20 -5.49
CA ILE A 361 34.22 1.34 -4.31
C ILE A 361 34.18 -0.11 -4.80
N SER A 362 35.37 -0.64 -5.07
CA SER A 362 35.64 -2.08 -5.21
C SER A 362 35.52 -2.75 -3.84
N TYR A 363 34.53 -3.62 -3.67
CA TYR A 363 34.46 -4.51 -2.51
C TYR A 363 35.23 -5.80 -2.82
N ASP A 364 36.41 -5.93 -2.21
CA ASP A 364 37.22 -7.14 -2.19
C ASP A 364 36.57 -8.18 -1.25
N VAL A 365 35.85 -9.12 -1.86
CA VAL A 365 35.28 -10.30 -1.18
C VAL A 365 36.31 -11.42 -1.21
N SER A 366 37.39 -11.28 -0.43
CA SER A 366 38.37 -12.37 -0.30
C SER A 366 39.14 -12.37 1.02
N LYS A 367 38.45 -12.27 2.18
CA LYS A 367 39.10 -12.56 3.47
C LYS A 367 38.12 -12.87 4.61
N PHE A 368 37.52 -14.07 4.59
CA PHE A 368 37.05 -14.72 5.82
C PHE A 368 37.12 -16.23 5.65
N SER A 369 38.33 -16.77 5.72
CA SER A 369 38.59 -18.19 5.93
C SER A 369 39.31 -18.36 7.26
N GLY A 370 38.70 -19.14 8.16
CA GLY A 370 39.42 -19.85 9.21
C GLY A 370 39.46 -19.15 10.57
N GLN A 371 38.56 -19.57 11.46
CA GLN A 371 39.00 -20.07 12.76
C GLN A 371 37.98 -21.08 13.31
N SER A 372 38.42 -22.33 13.27
CA SER A 372 37.87 -23.46 14.00
C SER A 372 38.26 -23.33 15.47
N ALA A 373 37.29 -23.36 16.38
CA ALA A 373 37.55 -23.56 17.80
C ALA A 373 36.54 -24.55 18.37
N LYS A 374 37.05 -25.73 18.68
CA LYS A 374 36.44 -26.79 19.50
C LYS A 374 36.27 -26.29 20.94
N SER A 375 35.09 -26.52 21.52
CA SER A 375 34.84 -26.72 22.95
C SER A 375 33.38 -27.15 23.07
N GLY A 376 32.97 -28.32 23.56
CA GLY A 376 33.65 -29.25 24.45
C GLY A 376 33.27 -28.99 25.91
N SER A 377 32.00 -29.17 26.31
CA SER A 377 31.62 -29.33 27.72
C SER A 377 30.25 -29.99 27.87
N GLN A 378 30.27 -31.31 28.08
CA GLN A 378 29.23 -32.03 28.81
C GLN A 378 29.20 -31.54 30.26
N SER A 379 28.03 -31.17 30.77
CA SER A 379 27.81 -31.05 32.22
C SER A 379 26.60 -31.90 32.60
N SER A 380 26.89 -33.16 32.92
CA SER A 380 26.02 -34.01 33.71
C SER A 380 26.04 -33.52 35.15
N ARG A 381 24.89 -33.14 35.70
CA ARG A 381 24.71 -33.01 37.16
C ARG A 381 23.37 -33.59 37.57
N ASN A 382 23.41 -34.89 37.82
CA ASN A 382 22.52 -35.56 38.77
C ASN A 382 23.05 -35.23 40.17
N LYS A 383 22.18 -34.80 41.08
CA LYS A 383 22.26 -35.05 42.52
C LYS A 383 20.96 -34.58 43.19
N ASP A 384 20.12 -35.56 43.47
CA ASP A 384 19.58 -35.86 44.80
C ASP A 384 19.24 -34.66 45.69
N LEU A 385 17.95 -34.40 45.80
CA LEU A 385 17.37 -33.82 47.01
C LEU A 385 16.06 -34.53 47.31
N GLU A 386 16.19 -35.63 48.05
CA GLU A 386 15.17 -36.16 48.94
C GLU A 386 14.73 -35.03 49.89
N HIS A 387 13.48 -34.57 49.79
CA HIS A 387 12.84 -33.90 50.90
C HIS A 387 11.76 -34.79 51.49
N LYS A 388 12.10 -35.26 52.70
CA LYS A 388 11.31 -36.01 53.66
C LYS A 388 9.85 -35.55 53.76
N SER A 389 8.97 -36.54 53.72
CA SER A 389 7.66 -36.50 54.35
C SER A 389 7.84 -36.29 55.86
N HIS A 390 7.25 -35.23 56.41
CA HIS A 390 6.84 -35.22 57.81
C HIS A 390 5.33 -35.45 57.83
N ALA A 391 4.97 -36.64 58.29
CA ALA A 391 3.70 -36.89 58.93
C ALA A 391 3.67 -36.12 60.24
N ASP A 392 2.61 -35.37 60.47
CA ASP A 392 2.15 -35.05 61.82
C ASP A 392 0.68 -35.44 61.90
N GLU A 393 0.47 -36.60 62.52
CA GLU A 393 -0.71 -36.89 63.31
C GLU A 393 -0.70 -35.97 64.54
N SER A 394 -1.76 -35.19 64.76
CA SER A 394 -2.14 -34.84 66.13
C SER A 394 -3.62 -34.56 66.19
N SER A 395 -4.27 -35.38 67.02
CA SER A 395 -5.65 -35.34 67.47
C SER A 395 -6.07 -33.99 68.07
N CYS A 396 -7.30 -33.58 67.76
CA CYS A 396 -8.33 -33.14 68.71
C CYS A 396 -9.67 -33.03 67.97
#